data_AF-A0AAD7JQN7-F1
#
_entry.id   AF-A0AAD7JQN7-F1
#
_cell.length_a   1.000
_cell.length_b   1.000
_cell.length_c   1.000
_cell.angle_alpha   90.00
_cell.angle_beta   90.00
_cell.angle_gamma   90.00
#
_symmetry.space_group_name_H-M   'P 1'
#
loop_
_entity.id
_entity.type
_entity.pdbx_description
1 polymer ?
#
loop_
_entity_poly.entity_id
_entity_poly.type
_entity_poly.pdbx_seq_one_letter_code
_entity_poly.pdbx_strand_id
1 'polypeptide(L)'
;MFPNSASLVALVLAALAAFLHVSDDAASDAAAKKAAEAGLVKKLRLAPLATDRIALLSTDDQVLRSTSSTPPQRPPGTNSAMAAGLLDACSINTPGHTHTRATEMQFSVNGTICTGMITENTSRFILTELPIAVFTLCA
;
A
#
# COMPACT_ATOMS: atom_id res chain seq x y z
N MET A 1 37.73 39.03 -36.02
CA MET A 1 36.76 38.56 -37.02
C MET A 1 35.41 38.47 -36.30
N PHE A 2 34.64 39.56 -36.31
CA PHE A 2 33.36 39.64 -35.60
C PHE A 2 32.34 38.76 -36.34
N PRO A 3 31.56 37.91 -35.65
CA PRO A 3 30.50 37.17 -36.32
C PRO A 3 29.48 38.16 -36.89
N ASN A 4 29.17 38.00 -38.18
CA ASN A 4 28.21 38.85 -38.88
C ASN A 4 26.84 38.75 -38.18
N SER A 5 26.11 39.87 -38.09
CA SER A 5 24.80 39.98 -37.41
C SER A 5 23.78 38.91 -37.83
N ALA A 6 23.85 38.45 -39.09
CA ALA A 6 23.02 37.36 -39.61
C ALA A 6 23.26 36.01 -38.90
N SER A 7 24.49 35.72 -38.46
CA SER A 7 24.83 34.45 -37.80
C SER A 7 24.35 34.40 -36.35
N LEU A 8 24.28 35.55 -35.68
CA LEU A 8 23.73 35.68 -34.33
C LEU A 8 22.21 35.47 -34.32
N VAL A 9 21.51 36.04 -35.31
CA VAL A 9 20.05 35.87 -35.46
C VAL A 9 19.70 34.41 -35.76
N ALA A 10 20.46 33.73 -36.62
CA ALA A 10 20.24 32.32 -36.92
C ALA A 10 20.42 31.41 -35.70
N LEU A 11 21.41 31.70 -34.84
CA LEU A 11 21.66 30.93 -33.61
C LEU A 11 20.51 31.08 -32.60
N VAL A 12 20.01 32.31 -32.43
CA VAL A 12 18.89 32.60 -31.50
C VAL A 12 17.59 31.94 -31.99
N LEU A 13 17.33 31.98 -33.30
CA LEU A 13 16.12 31.37 -33.87
C LEU A 13 16.16 29.83 -33.79
N ALA A 14 17.33 29.23 -34.01
CA ALA A 14 17.53 27.78 -33.85
C ALA A 14 17.37 27.33 -32.37
N ALA A 15 17.89 28.11 -31.42
CA ALA A 15 17.73 27.82 -30.00
C ALA A 15 16.26 27.92 -29.55
N LEU A 16 15.51 28.90 -30.04
CA LEU A 16 14.09 29.05 -29.73
C LEU A 16 13.27 27.89 -30.32
N ALA A 17 13.55 27.47 -31.56
CA ALA A 17 12.88 26.34 -32.19
C ALA A 17 13.14 25.01 -31.42
N ALA A 18 14.37 24.80 -30.93
CA ALA A 18 14.71 23.64 -30.12
C ALA A 18 13.99 23.64 -28.75
N PHE A 19 13.86 24.81 -28.12
CA PHE A 19 13.10 24.95 -26.86
C PHE A 19 11.60 24.67 -27.03
N LEU A 20 10.99 25.09 -28.14
CA LEU A 20 9.58 24.76 -28.42
C LEU A 20 9.38 23.26 -28.61
N HIS A 21 10.23 22.57 -29.38
CA HIS A 21 10.10 21.12 -29.60
C HIS A 21 10.26 20.30 -28.30
N VAL A 22 11.22 20.66 -27.44
CA VAL A 22 11.39 20.01 -26.12
C VAL A 22 10.15 20.19 -25.23
N SER A 23 9.43 21.31 -25.36
CA SER A 23 8.24 21.59 -24.58
C SER A 23 7.03 20.76 -25.01
N ASP A 24 6.87 20.53 -26.32
CA ASP A 24 5.80 19.69 -26.87
C ASP A 24 5.99 18.21 -26.54
N ASP A 25 7.23 17.70 -26.62
CA ASP A 25 7.55 16.32 -26.25
C ASP A 25 7.26 16.05 -24.75
N ALA A 26 7.67 16.97 -23.86
CA ALA A 26 7.40 16.86 -22.43
C ALA A 26 5.90 16.93 -22.09
N ALA A 27 5.14 17.77 -22.80
CA ALA A 27 3.69 17.86 -22.62
C ALA A 27 2.97 16.58 -23.10
N SER A 28 3.44 15.98 -24.19
CA SER A 28 2.90 14.73 -24.73
C SER A 28 3.15 13.52 -23.81
N ASP A 29 4.33 13.44 -23.20
CA ASP A 29 4.70 12.38 -22.25
C ASP A 29 3.89 12.49 -20.95
N ALA A 30 3.67 13.71 -20.45
CA ALA A 30 2.83 13.95 -19.28
C ALA A 30 1.35 13.58 -19.53
N ALA A 31 0.83 13.87 -20.73
CA ALA A 31 -0.53 13.49 -21.12
C ALA A 31 -0.68 11.97 -21.26
N ALA A 32 0.32 11.29 -21.82
CA ALA A 32 0.35 9.83 -21.94
C ALA A 32 0.37 9.13 -20.57
N LYS A 33 1.18 9.62 -19.63
CA LYS A 33 1.23 9.12 -18.25
C LYS A 33 -0.10 9.27 -17.53
N LYS A 34 -0.75 10.43 -17.64
CA LYS A 34 -2.06 10.69 -17.04
C LYS A 34 -3.16 9.80 -17.61
N ALA A 35 -3.13 9.53 -18.92
CA ALA A 35 -4.06 8.60 -19.56
C ALA A 35 -3.84 7.14 -19.10
N ALA A 36 -2.59 6.72 -18.93
CA ALA A 36 -2.23 5.40 -18.41
C ALA A 36 -2.71 5.21 -16.96
N GLU A 37 -2.51 6.21 -16.10
CA GLU A 37 -3.00 6.22 -14.72
C GLU A 37 -4.53 6.17 -14.65
N ALA A 38 -5.24 6.94 -15.49
CA ALA A 38 -6.70 6.89 -15.56
C ALA A 38 -7.21 5.49 -15.95
N GLY A 39 -6.50 4.79 -16.83
CA GLY A 39 -6.76 3.39 -17.18
C GLY A 39 -6.53 2.44 -16.00
N LEU A 40 -5.48 2.65 -15.21
CA LEU A 40 -5.18 1.86 -14.02
C LEU A 40 -6.25 2.05 -12.93
N VAL A 41 -6.64 3.29 -12.64
CA VAL A 41 -7.69 3.60 -11.65
C VAL A 41 -9.02 2.93 -12.02
N LYS A 42 -9.37 2.87 -13.30
CA LYS A 42 -10.57 2.16 -13.77
C LYS A 42 -10.48 0.66 -13.50
N LYS A 43 -9.32 0.04 -13.73
CA LYS A 43 -9.07 -1.38 -13.42
C LYS A 43 -9.14 -1.65 -11.92
N LEU A 44 -8.56 -0.77 -11.10
CA LEU A 44 -8.60 -0.87 -9.64
C LEU A 44 -10.02 -0.76 -9.07
N ARG A 45 -10.89 0.06 -9.68
CA ARG A 45 -12.31 0.19 -9.27
C ARG A 45 -13.17 -0.99 -9.68
N LEU A 46 -12.80 -1.70 -10.75
CA LEU A 46 -13.55 -2.85 -11.25
C LEU A 46 -13.09 -4.20 -10.67
N ALA A 47 -11.96 -4.22 -9.99
CA ALA A 47 -11.43 -5.43 -9.36
C ALA A 47 -12.36 -5.90 -8.22
N PRO A 48 -12.80 -7.18 -8.23
CA PRO A 48 -13.79 -7.69 -7.29
C PRO A 48 -13.21 -7.95 -5.89
N LEU A 49 -11.92 -8.30 -5.79
CA LEU A 49 -11.24 -8.58 -4.53
C LEU A 49 -10.09 -7.60 -4.28
N ALA A 50 -9.76 -7.39 -2.99
CA ALA A 50 -8.63 -6.55 -2.60
C ALA A 50 -7.29 -7.10 -3.13
N THR A 51 -7.13 -8.42 -3.21
CA THR A 51 -5.94 -9.08 -3.77
C THR A 51 -5.73 -8.75 -5.24
N ASP A 52 -6.80 -8.68 -6.03
CA ASP A 52 -6.73 -8.37 -7.45
C ASP A 52 -6.28 -6.92 -7.68
N ARG A 53 -6.64 -6.01 -6.77
CA ARG A 53 -6.14 -4.62 -6.80
C ARG A 53 -4.65 -4.54 -6.51
N ILE A 54 -4.17 -5.33 -5.54
CA ILE A 54 -2.75 -5.36 -5.16
C ILE A 54 -1.91 -5.96 -6.31
N ALA A 55 -2.42 -6.97 -7.01
CA ALA A 55 -1.77 -7.55 -8.18
C ALA A 55 -1.67 -6.59 -9.38
N LEU A 56 -2.54 -5.57 -9.44
CA LEU A 56 -2.53 -4.55 -10.50
C LEU A 56 -1.58 -3.38 -10.20
N LEU A 57 -1.14 -3.21 -8.95
CA LEU A 57 -0.21 -2.15 -8.55
C LEU A 57 1.23 -2.64 -8.71
N SER A 58 2.11 -1.77 -9.23
CA SER A 58 3.53 -2.06 -9.25
C SER A 58 4.07 -2.10 -7.81
N THR A 59 5.17 -2.83 -7.59
CA THR A 59 5.78 -2.98 -6.26
C THR A 59 6.21 -1.65 -5.64
N ASP A 60 6.49 -0.64 -6.48
CA ASP A 60 6.94 0.69 -6.03
C ASP A 60 5.75 1.60 -5.65
N ASP A 61 4.54 1.29 -6.12
CA ASP A 61 3.31 2.02 -5.79
C ASP A 61 2.66 1.55 -4.47
N GLN A 62 3.20 0.50 -3.85
CA GLN A 62 2.64 -0.09 -2.63
C GLN A 62 3.23 0.57 -1.38
N VAL A 63 2.44 1.47 -0.76
CA VAL A 63 2.80 2.18 0.49
C VAL A 63 2.99 1.24 1.69
N LEU A 64 2.38 0.04 1.65
CA LEU A 64 2.55 -1.02 2.66
C LEU A 64 3.26 -2.21 2.03
N ARG A 65 4.58 -2.09 1.90
CA ARG A 65 5.45 -3.16 1.40
C ARG A 65 5.59 -4.24 2.48
N SER A 66 5.01 -5.42 2.25
CA SER A 66 5.35 -6.61 3.05
C SER A 66 6.79 -7.00 2.72
N THR A 67 7.72 -6.72 3.62
CA THR A 67 9.15 -7.06 3.47
C THR A 67 9.43 -8.55 3.73
N SER A 68 8.42 -9.34 4.08
CA SER A 68 8.54 -10.79 4.17
C SER A 68 8.46 -11.42 2.78
N SER A 69 9.58 -12.01 2.32
CA SER A 69 9.63 -12.91 1.16
C SER A 69 8.82 -14.20 1.36
N THR A 70 8.24 -14.39 2.54
CA THR A 70 7.24 -15.38 2.85
C THR A 70 5.86 -14.71 2.90
N PRO A 71 4.97 -14.93 1.92
CA PRO A 71 3.55 -14.74 2.18
C PRO A 71 3.20 -15.62 3.40
N PRO A 72 2.30 -15.19 4.32
CA PRO A 72 1.77 -16.11 5.31
C PRO A 72 1.23 -17.32 4.55
N GLN A 73 1.92 -18.46 4.68
CA GLN A 73 1.59 -19.66 3.93
C GLN A 73 0.20 -20.09 4.37
N ARG A 74 -0.81 -19.78 3.55
CA ARG A 74 -2.11 -20.41 3.60
C ARG A 74 -1.96 -21.78 2.93
N PRO A 75 -1.96 -22.90 3.66
CA PRO A 75 -2.01 -24.21 3.03
C PRO A 75 -3.36 -24.33 2.30
N PRO A 76 -3.39 -24.71 1.01
CA PRO A 76 -4.65 -24.91 0.31
C PRO A 76 -5.48 -25.97 1.04
N GLY A 77 -6.72 -25.63 1.40
CA GLY A 77 -7.67 -26.55 2.06
C GLY A 77 -7.92 -26.33 3.55
N THR A 78 -7.25 -25.36 4.19
CA THR A 78 -7.55 -24.99 5.58
C THR A 78 -8.16 -23.58 5.64
N ASN A 79 -9.31 -23.43 6.31
CA ASN A 79 -9.97 -22.12 6.54
C ASN A 79 -9.28 -21.34 7.68
N SER A 80 -7.98 -21.54 7.87
CA SER A 80 -7.16 -20.92 8.90
C SER A 80 -6.13 -20.00 8.28
N ALA A 81 -5.93 -18.84 8.88
CA ALA A 81 -4.84 -17.92 8.56
C ALA A 81 -4.06 -17.63 9.84
N MET A 82 -2.76 -17.43 9.72
CA MET A 82 -1.89 -17.03 10.82
C MET A 82 -1.20 -15.72 10.49
N ALA A 83 -1.19 -14.80 11.45
CA ALA A 83 -0.40 -13.59 11.42
C ALA A 83 0.55 -13.62 12.63
N ALA A 84 1.83 -13.36 12.38
CA ALA A 84 2.86 -13.26 13.41
C ALA A 84 3.55 -11.92 13.25
N GLY A 85 3.76 -11.22 14.36
CA GLY A 85 4.38 -9.90 14.37
C GLY A 85 4.95 -9.57 15.74
N LEU A 86 5.84 -8.59 15.78
CA LEU A 86 6.39 -8.03 17.00
C LEU A 86 5.66 -6.72 17.30
N LEU A 87 5.23 -6.55 18.54
CA LEU A 87 4.70 -5.29 19.06
C LEU A 87 5.72 -4.76 20.08
N ASP A 88 6.27 -3.57 19.80
CA ASP A 88 7.09 -2.85 20.77
C ASP A 88 6.25 -2.32 21.93
N ALA A 89 6.90 -1.87 23.00
CA ALA A 89 6.22 -1.31 24.15
C ALA A 89 5.29 -0.16 23.76
N CYS A 90 4.03 -0.22 24.22
CA CYS A 90 2.96 0.74 23.87
C CYS A 90 2.57 0.77 22.38
N SER A 91 3.03 -0.19 21.56
CA SER A 91 2.57 -0.36 20.19
C SER A 91 1.16 -0.97 20.15
N ILE A 92 0.39 -0.62 19.13
CA ILE A 92 -0.99 -1.04 18.94
C ILE A 92 -1.14 -1.59 17.54
N ASN A 93 -1.63 -2.83 17.42
CA ASN A 93 -2.25 -3.28 16.18
C ASN A 93 -3.58 -2.54 16.02
N THR A 94 -3.78 -1.85 14.90
CA THR A 94 -4.82 -0.82 14.66
C THR A 94 -6.11 -1.05 15.45
N PRO A 95 -6.59 -0.05 16.20
CA PRO A 95 -7.77 -0.23 17.03
C PRO A 95 -9.01 -0.52 16.16
N GLY A 96 -9.76 -1.56 16.54
CA GLY A 96 -11.06 -1.84 15.93
C GLY A 96 -11.01 -2.52 14.57
N HIS A 97 -9.94 -3.24 14.23
CA HIS A 97 -10.03 -4.20 13.15
C HIS A 97 -10.98 -5.34 13.55
N THR A 98 -11.82 -5.77 12.61
CA THR A 98 -12.79 -6.85 12.81
C THR A 98 -12.64 -7.86 11.69
N HIS A 99 -12.81 -9.14 12.03
CA HIS A 99 -12.85 -10.21 11.06
C HIS A 99 -14.30 -10.58 10.79
N THR A 100 -14.90 -10.03 9.73
CA THR A 100 -16.32 -10.25 9.38
C THR A 100 -16.66 -11.71 9.05
N ARG A 101 -15.65 -12.59 8.90
CA ARG A 101 -15.82 -14.00 8.53
C ARG A 101 -14.81 -14.94 9.19
N ALA A 102 -14.10 -14.51 10.24
CA ALA A 102 -13.11 -15.35 10.92
C ALA A 102 -13.07 -15.05 12.42
N THR A 103 -12.83 -16.08 13.21
CA THR A 103 -12.49 -15.93 14.62
C THR A 103 -10.99 -15.69 14.75
N GLU A 104 -10.60 -14.75 15.61
CA GLU A 104 -9.20 -14.43 15.84
C GLU A 104 -8.68 -15.17 17.06
N MET A 105 -7.50 -15.72 16.93
CA MET A 105 -6.82 -16.50 17.94
C MET A 105 -5.48 -15.83 18.25
N GLN A 106 -5.38 -15.12 19.38
CA GLN A 106 -4.15 -14.43 19.79
C GLN A 106 -3.36 -15.25 20.80
N PHE A 107 -2.06 -15.42 20.53
CA PHE A 107 -1.12 -16.13 21.40
C PHE A 107 0.10 -15.26 21.68
N SER A 108 0.39 -14.98 22.95
CA SER A 108 1.60 -14.24 23.33
C SER A 108 2.79 -15.18 23.46
N VAL A 109 3.81 -14.98 22.63
CA VAL A 109 5.04 -15.79 22.67
C VAL A 109 6.07 -15.22 23.65
N ASN A 110 6.19 -13.90 23.70
CA ASN A 110 7.15 -13.21 24.56
C ASN A 110 6.59 -11.84 24.99
N GLY A 111 6.47 -11.63 26.30
CA GLY A 111 5.89 -10.43 26.89
C GLY A 111 4.40 -10.56 27.22
N THR A 112 3.81 -9.44 27.60
CA THR A 112 2.39 -9.33 27.93
C THR A 112 1.75 -8.34 26.97
N ILE A 113 0.62 -8.72 26.39
CA ILE A 113 -0.18 -7.84 25.54
C ILE A 113 -1.52 -7.58 26.21
N CYS A 114 -2.00 -6.34 26.15
CA CYS A 114 -3.37 -6.02 26.55
C CYS A 114 -4.25 -6.16 25.32
N THR A 115 -5.16 -7.12 25.34
CA THR A 115 -6.14 -7.30 24.27
C THR A 115 -7.51 -6.77 24.72
N GLY A 116 -8.21 -6.12 23.80
CA GLY A 116 -9.47 -5.46 24.05
C GLY A 116 -10.45 -5.78 22.95
N MET A 117 -11.64 -6.26 23.32
CA MET A 117 -12.66 -6.67 22.35
C MET A 117 -14.01 -6.07 22.70
N ILE A 118 -14.72 -5.59 21.68
CA ILE A 118 -16.10 -5.11 21.79
C ILE A 118 -16.98 -6.21 21.22
N THR A 119 -17.91 -6.73 22.02
CA THR A 119 -18.88 -7.72 21.54
C THR A 119 -19.81 -7.10 20.50
N GLU A 120 -20.30 -7.90 19.53
CA GLU A 120 -21.05 -7.45 18.34
C GLU A 120 -22.24 -6.51 18.64
N ASN A 121 -22.81 -6.56 19.84
CA ASN A 121 -23.92 -5.69 20.27
C ASN A 121 -23.49 -4.49 21.13
N THR A 122 -22.19 -4.14 21.14
CA THR A 122 -21.61 -3.09 21.99
C THR A 122 -21.95 -3.27 23.47
N SER A 123 -22.30 -4.48 23.88
CA SER A 123 -22.85 -4.74 25.22
C SER A 123 -21.78 -4.62 26.30
N ARG A 124 -20.51 -4.88 25.94
CA ARG A 124 -19.39 -4.86 26.87
C ARG A 124 -18.06 -4.77 26.13
N PHE A 125 -17.18 -3.93 26.64
CA PHE A 125 -15.77 -4.00 26.33
C PHE A 125 -15.09 -4.95 27.30
N ILE A 126 -14.41 -5.96 26.77
CA ILE A 126 -13.64 -6.94 27.54
C ILE A 126 -12.17 -6.61 27.31
N LEU A 127 -11.52 -6.11 28.35
CA LEU A 127 -10.08 -5.91 28.38
C LEU A 127 -9.45 -7.05 29.19
N THR A 128 -8.49 -7.75 28.59
CA THR A 128 -7.79 -8.86 29.22
C THR A 128 -6.30 -8.71 28.99
N GLU A 129 -5.51 -8.93 30.03
CA GLU A 129 -4.07 -9.07 29.92
C GLU A 129 -3.74 -10.50 29.52
N LEU A 130 -2.97 -10.63 28.44
CA LEU A 130 -2.46 -11.89 27.92
C LEU A 130 -0.99 -12.02 28.30
N PRO A 131 -0.66 -12.70 29.41
CA PRO A 131 0.71 -13.00 29.77
C PRO A 131 1.31 -14.03 28.81
N ILE A 132 2.62 -14.27 28.97
CA ILE A 132 3.37 -15.17 28.11
C ILE A 132 2.76 -16.58 28.06
N ALA A 133 2.77 -17.17 26.87
CA ALA A 133 2.23 -18.49 26.57
C ALA A 133 0.73 -18.66 26.87
N VAL A 134 -0.03 -17.57 27.00
CA VAL A 134 -1.49 -17.60 27.12
C VAL A 134 -2.14 -17.26 25.80
N PHE A 135 -3.28 -17.91 25.58
CA PHE A 135 -4.10 -17.80 24.40
C PHE A 135 -5.44 -17.12 24.73
N THR A 136 -5.95 -16.25 23.85
CA THR A 136 -7.32 -15.71 23.89
C THR A 136 -8.01 -15.89 22.55
N LEU A 137 -9.29 -16.27 22.60
CA LEU A 137 -10.18 -16.42 21.46
C LEU A 137 -11.11 -15.20 21.34
N CYS A 138 -11.14 -14.60 20.15
CA CYS A 138 -12.09 -13.59 19.72
C CYS A 138 -13.06 -14.19 18.71
N ALA A 139 -14.35 -14.12 19.01
CA ALA A 139 -15.43 -14.55 18.13
C ALA A 139 -16.59 -13.57 18.21
#